data_AF-A0AAN8Q5X9-F1
#
_entry.id   AF-A0AAN8Q5X9-F1
#
_cell.length_a   1.000
_cell.length_b   1.000
_cell.length_c   1.000
_cell.angle_alpha   90.00
_cell.angle_beta   90.00
_cell.angle_gamma   90.00
#
_symmetry.space_group_name_H-M   'P 1'
#
loop_
_entity.id
_entity.type
_entity.pdbx_description
1 polymer ?
#
loop_
_entity_poly.entity_id
_entity_poly.type
_entity_poly.pdbx_seq_one_letter_code
_entity_poly.pdbx_strand_id
1 'polypeptide(L)'
;MHLTQTERAIGRAFSKMMEDNTYWTMMMSRWYHDIYKVDPPGLGLMASWVLPIFARMVYKQGWQQGMGRHSRDEVLHIMEEDLKAVSLFLDKKKFLFGEKPCEVDCAVFGQLSQFCWHMPGLYGETLIHEKYPI
;
A
#
# COMPACT_ATOMS: atom_id res chain seq x y z
N MET A 1 3.71 21.80 14.79
CA MET A 1 4.01 20.35 14.86
C MET A 1 4.41 20.00 16.28
N HIS A 2 3.70 19.05 16.90
CA HIS A 2 3.90 18.67 18.31
C HIS A 2 4.98 17.56 18.50
N LEU A 3 5.56 17.06 17.41
CA LEU A 3 6.55 15.99 17.40
C LEU A 3 7.95 16.50 17.75
N THR A 4 8.66 15.71 18.58
CA THR A 4 10.10 15.84 18.86
C THR A 4 10.94 15.60 17.59
N GLN A 5 12.23 15.93 17.63
CA GLN A 5 13.13 15.72 16.49
C GLN A 5 13.26 14.23 16.13
N THR A 6 13.33 13.35 17.13
CA THR A 6 13.41 11.90 16.93
C THR A 6 12.12 11.36 16.32
N GLU A 7 10.95 11.78 16.81
CA GLU A 7 9.66 11.35 16.25
C GLU A 7 9.48 11.82 14.82
N ARG A 8 9.97 13.02 14.46
CA ARG A 8 9.97 13.48 13.06
C ARG A 8 10.85 12.61 12.17
N ALA A 9 12.01 12.18 12.66
CA ALA A 9 12.89 11.29 11.90
C ALA A 9 12.26 9.90 11.69
N ILE A 10 11.65 9.34 12.74
CA ILE A 10 10.89 8.09 12.65
C ILE A 10 9.70 8.25 11.70
N GLY A 11 8.96 9.34 11.85
CA GLY A 11 7.81 9.67 11.01
C GLY A 11 8.16 9.75 9.53
N ARG A 12 9.30 10.38 9.21
CA ARG A 12 9.83 10.40 7.84
C ARG A 12 10.09 8.99 7.29
N ALA A 13 10.62 8.07 8.11
CA ALA A 13 10.85 6.69 7.69
C ALA A 13 9.53 5.97 7.38
N PHE A 14 8.53 6.09 8.25
CA PHE A 14 7.19 5.53 8.01
C PHE A 14 6.53 6.12 6.77
N SER A 15 6.53 7.46 6.62
CA SER A 15 5.99 8.09 5.41
C SER A 15 6.67 7.56 4.15
N LYS A 16 8.00 7.41 4.14
CA LYS A 16 8.72 6.88 2.97
C LYS A 16 8.43 5.41 2.70
N MET A 17 8.29 4.60 3.75
CA MET A 17 7.87 3.21 3.62
C MET A 17 6.48 3.12 2.96
N MET A 18 5.50 3.91 3.43
CA MET A 18 4.14 3.88 2.88
C MET A 18 4.05 4.44 1.47
N GLU A 19 4.70 5.58 1.21
CA GLU A 19 4.62 6.30 -0.07
C GLU A 19 5.42 5.64 -1.20
N ASP A 20 6.44 4.85 -0.87
CA ASP A 20 7.27 4.18 -1.86
C ASP A 20 7.14 2.66 -1.77
N ASN A 21 7.63 2.02 -0.70
CA ASN A 21 7.66 0.56 -0.61
C ASN A 21 6.25 -0.06 -0.66
N THR A 22 5.36 0.36 0.25
CA THR A 22 3.99 -0.16 0.31
C THR A 22 3.19 0.24 -0.92
N TYR A 23 3.37 1.46 -1.42
CA TYR A 23 2.74 1.92 -2.66
C TYR A 23 3.10 1.03 -3.86
N TRP A 24 4.38 0.65 -4.01
CA TRP A 24 4.80 -0.20 -5.13
C TRP A 24 4.33 -1.64 -4.98
N THR A 25 4.25 -2.18 -3.76
CA THR A 25 3.62 -3.51 -3.57
C THR A 25 2.14 -3.50 -3.96
N MET A 26 1.42 -2.45 -3.60
CA MET A 26 0.03 -2.22 -4.03
C MET A 26 -0.07 -2.12 -5.55
N MET A 27 0.78 -1.31 -6.18
CA MET A 27 0.78 -1.12 -7.63
C MET A 27 1.00 -2.44 -8.37
N MET A 28 2.01 -3.22 -7.95
CA MET A 28 2.31 -4.52 -8.55
C MET A 28 1.18 -5.53 -8.30
N SER A 29 0.62 -5.59 -7.08
CA SER A 29 -0.50 -6.47 -6.77
C SER A 29 -1.74 -6.13 -7.61
N ARG A 30 -2.21 -4.88 -7.54
CA ARG A 30 -3.48 -4.46 -8.15
C ARG A 30 -3.44 -4.38 -9.66
N TRP A 31 -2.36 -3.86 -10.23
CA TRP A 31 -2.33 -3.47 -11.64
C TRP A 31 -1.45 -4.36 -12.51
N TYR A 32 -0.70 -5.30 -11.93
CA TYR A 32 0.05 -6.28 -12.70
C TYR A 32 -0.40 -7.72 -12.39
N HIS A 33 -0.37 -8.14 -11.13
CA HIS A 33 -0.70 -9.52 -10.77
C HIS A 33 -2.20 -9.82 -10.81
N ASP A 34 -3.04 -8.89 -10.35
CA ASP A 34 -4.46 -9.10 -10.13
C ASP A 34 -5.34 -8.08 -10.88
N ILE A 35 -4.87 -7.57 -12.04
CA ILE A 35 -5.51 -6.48 -12.80
C ILE A 35 -6.99 -6.71 -13.16
N TYR A 36 -7.39 -7.98 -13.34
CA TYR A 36 -8.75 -8.38 -13.71
C TYR A 36 -9.64 -8.75 -12.52
N LYS A 37 -9.12 -8.79 -11.28
CA LYS A 37 -9.92 -9.16 -10.10
C LYS A 37 -10.83 -8.03 -9.64
N VAL A 38 -10.45 -6.79 -9.90
CA VAL A 38 -11.22 -5.60 -9.53
C VAL A 38 -11.57 -4.86 -10.81
N ASP A 39 -12.87 -4.70 -11.06
CA ASP A 39 -13.37 -4.07 -12.27
C ASP A 39 -12.96 -2.58 -12.31
N PRO A 40 -12.19 -2.13 -13.31
CA PRO A 40 -11.83 -0.73 -13.41
C PRO A 40 -13.06 0.08 -13.84
N PRO A 41 -13.52 1.03 -13.02
CA PRO A 41 -14.73 1.79 -13.34
C PRO A 41 -14.53 2.59 -14.63
N GLY A 42 -15.53 2.52 -15.53
CA GLY A 42 -15.60 3.35 -16.74
C GLY A 42 -14.88 2.80 -17.98
N LEU A 43 -14.26 1.62 -17.93
CA LEU A 43 -13.57 1.04 -19.08
C LEU A 43 -14.48 0.21 -20.02
N GLY A 44 -15.53 -0.42 -19.50
CA GLY A 44 -16.51 -1.18 -20.30
C GLY A 44 -15.86 -2.16 -21.29
N LEU A 45 -16.32 -2.15 -22.54
CA LEU A 45 -15.79 -3.02 -23.62
C LEU A 45 -14.32 -2.75 -23.98
N MET A 46 -13.77 -1.60 -23.58
CA MET A 46 -12.36 -1.24 -23.85
C MET A 46 -11.38 -1.88 -22.87
N ALA A 47 -11.87 -2.45 -21.77
CA ALA A 47 -11.04 -3.05 -20.72
C ALA A 47 -10.06 -4.10 -21.26
N SER A 48 -10.50 -4.96 -22.17
CA SER A 48 -9.68 -6.03 -22.76
C SER A 48 -8.48 -5.52 -23.57
N TRP A 49 -8.55 -4.30 -24.10
CA TRP A 49 -7.46 -3.67 -24.86
C TRP A 49 -6.55 -2.82 -23.97
N VAL A 50 -7.15 -2.13 -23.00
CA VAL A 50 -6.48 -1.12 -22.19
C VAL A 50 -5.72 -1.76 -21.02
N LEU A 51 -6.32 -2.76 -20.34
CA LEU A 51 -5.70 -3.37 -19.16
C LEU A 51 -4.35 -4.04 -19.43
N PRO A 52 -4.15 -4.80 -20.53
CA PRO A 52 -2.83 -5.36 -20.84
C PRO A 52 -1.74 -4.29 -21.05
N ILE A 53 -2.11 -3.13 -21.60
CA ILE A 53 -1.18 -2.00 -21.80
C ILE A 53 -0.79 -1.41 -20.45
N PHE A 54 -1.77 -1.14 -19.59
CA PHE A 54 -1.52 -0.66 -18.23
C PHE A 54 -0.67 -1.63 -17.42
N ALA A 55 -0.96 -2.93 -17.45
CA ALA A 55 -0.17 -3.94 -16.74
C ALA A 55 1.30 -3.94 -17.18
N ARG A 56 1.57 -3.83 -18.49
CA ARG A 56 2.94 -3.72 -19.02
C ARG A 56 3.63 -2.43 -18.58
N MET A 57 2.90 -1.31 -18.55
CA MET A 57 3.43 -0.03 -18.07
C MET A 57 3.78 -0.07 -16.58
N VAL A 58 2.92 -0.66 -15.76
CA VAL A 58 3.16 -0.82 -14.31
C VAL A 58 4.34 -1.75 -14.08
N TYR A 59 4.41 -2.89 -14.77
CA TYR A 59 5.56 -3.80 -14.68
C TYR A 59 6.88 -3.09 -15.03
N LYS A 60 6.91 -2.34 -16.15
CA LYS A 60 8.13 -1.63 -16.55
C LYS A 60 8.55 -0.60 -15.50
N GLN A 61 7.61 0.17 -14.95
CA GLN A 61 7.91 1.17 -13.92
C GLN A 61 8.34 0.51 -12.60
N GLY A 62 7.64 -0.53 -12.16
CA GLY A 62 8.00 -1.30 -10.98
C GLY A 62 9.36 -1.97 -11.13
N TRP A 63 9.71 -2.44 -12.33
CA TRP A 63 11.06 -2.94 -12.62
C TRP A 63 12.11 -1.82 -12.52
N GLN A 64 11.83 -0.61 -12.98
CA GLN A 64 12.78 0.50 -12.80
C GLN A 64 12.94 0.87 -11.33
N GLN A 65 11.84 0.90 -10.56
CA GLN A 65 11.89 1.25 -9.14
C GLN A 65 12.58 0.18 -8.28
N GLY A 66 12.36 -1.11 -8.55
CA GLY A 66 12.79 -2.15 -7.61
C GLY A 66 11.81 -3.31 -7.57
N MET A 67 10.58 -2.98 -7.20
CA MET A 67 9.54 -3.94 -6.81
C MET A 67 9.20 -4.96 -7.89
N GLY A 68 9.27 -4.57 -9.17
CA GLY A 68 8.99 -5.46 -10.30
C GLY A 68 10.01 -6.59 -10.49
N ARG A 69 11.14 -6.57 -9.77
CA ARG A 69 12.13 -7.67 -9.75
C ARG A 69 11.73 -8.82 -8.84
N HIS A 70 10.77 -8.59 -7.94
CA HIS A 70 10.27 -9.59 -7.00
C HIS A 70 9.16 -10.42 -7.65
N SER A 71 9.07 -11.68 -7.23
CA SER A 71 7.93 -12.54 -7.52
C SER A 71 6.66 -12.04 -6.83
N ARG A 72 5.50 -12.53 -7.26
CA ARG A 72 4.21 -12.18 -6.66
C ARG A 72 4.22 -12.41 -5.15
N ASP A 73 4.68 -13.58 -4.71
CA ASP A 73 4.65 -13.95 -3.28
C ASP A 73 5.61 -13.09 -2.46
N GLU A 74 6.78 -12.73 -3.00
CA GLU A 74 7.70 -11.78 -2.36
C GLU A 74 7.09 -10.38 -2.25
N VAL A 75 6.38 -9.90 -3.28
CA VAL A 75 5.66 -8.61 -3.21
C VAL A 75 4.61 -8.61 -2.11
N LEU A 76 3.83 -9.69 -2.00
CA LEU A 76 2.83 -9.83 -0.94
C LEU A 76 3.46 -9.94 0.45
N HIS A 77 4.61 -10.60 0.57
CA HIS A 77 5.36 -10.68 1.81
C HIS A 77 5.91 -9.32 2.25
N ILE A 78 6.47 -8.52 1.33
CA ILE A 78 6.94 -7.16 1.62
C ILE A 78 5.77 -6.27 2.07
N MET A 79 4.62 -6.36 1.38
CA MET A 79 3.40 -5.65 1.77
C MET A 79 2.99 -5.98 3.21
N GLU A 80 3.04 -7.26 3.56
CA GLU A 80 2.67 -7.72 4.89
C GLU A 80 3.62 -7.23 5.98
N GLU A 81 4.93 -7.25 5.73
CA GLU A 81 5.93 -6.75 6.67
C GLU A 81 5.80 -5.24 6.90
N ASP A 82 5.52 -4.45 5.85
CA ASP A 82 5.25 -3.01 5.98
C ASP A 82 3.98 -2.74 6.83
N LEU A 83 2.87 -3.45 6.55
CA LEU A 83 1.62 -3.31 7.29
C LEU A 83 1.76 -3.75 8.75
N LYS A 84 2.53 -4.81 8.99
CA LYS A 84 2.88 -5.28 10.33
C LYS A 84 3.70 -4.24 11.08
N ALA A 85 4.67 -3.58 10.44
CA ALA A 85 5.46 -2.52 11.05
C ALA A 85 4.59 -1.34 11.47
N VAL A 86 3.62 -0.94 10.63
CA VAL A 86 2.62 0.07 10.98
C VAL A 86 1.77 -0.37 12.17
N SER A 87 1.24 -1.60 12.14
CA SER A 87 0.40 -2.14 13.21
C SER A 87 1.14 -2.19 14.56
N LEU A 88 2.39 -2.68 14.57
CA LEU A 88 3.23 -2.72 15.76
C LEU A 88 3.60 -1.33 16.26
N PHE A 89 3.85 -0.38 15.34
CA PHE A 89 4.20 0.97 15.74
C PHE A 89 3.00 1.76 16.23
N LEU A 90 1.80 1.54 15.69
CA LEU A 90 0.56 2.12 16.20
C LEU A 90 0.21 1.52 17.57
N ASP A 91 0.26 0.19 17.70
CA ASP A 91 -0.12 -0.57 18.89
C ASP A 91 -1.50 -0.10 19.42
N LYS A 92 -1.60 0.37 20.67
CA LYS A 92 -2.85 0.85 21.28
C LYS A 92 -3.04 2.37 21.17
N LYS A 93 -2.16 3.06 20.43
CA LYS A 93 -2.21 4.52 20.30
C LYS A 93 -3.32 4.93 19.33
N LYS A 94 -3.91 6.10 19.58
CA LYS A 94 -4.93 6.67 18.69
C LYS A 94 -4.38 7.11 17.34
N PHE A 95 -3.15 7.61 17.34
CA PHE A 95 -2.35 7.99 16.17
C PHE A 95 -0.92 7.47 16.37
N LEU A 96 -0.12 7.41 15.30
CA LEU A 96 1.23 6.79 15.34
C LEU A 96 2.14 7.40 16.42
N PHE A 97 1.96 8.68 16.73
CA PHE A 97 2.74 9.41 17.74
C PHE A 97 1.91 9.88 18.95
N GLY A 98 0.79 9.19 19.25
CA GLY A 98 0.03 9.39 20.49
C GLY A 98 -1.39 9.91 20.27
N GLU A 99 -1.77 10.98 20.96
CA GLU A 99 -3.17 11.45 21.05
C GLU A 99 -3.60 12.42 19.93
N LYS A 100 -2.63 13.04 19.26
CA LYS A 100 -2.90 14.06 18.23
C LYS A 100 -2.47 13.53 16.86
N PRO A 101 -3.28 13.73 15.80
CA PRO A 101 -2.89 13.32 14.46
C PRO A 101 -1.71 14.14 13.96
N CYS A 102 -0.91 13.53 13.09
CA CYS A 102 0.16 14.18 12.35
C CYS A 102 0.14 13.79 10.87
N GLU A 103 1.03 14.39 10.08
CA GLU A 103 1.13 14.14 8.63
C GLU A 103 1.44 12.67 8.29
N VAL A 104 2.15 11.96 9.17
CA VAL A 104 2.48 10.54 8.97
C VAL A 104 1.22 9.68 9.01
N ASP A 105 0.26 10.02 9.89
CA ASP A 105 -1.03 9.34 9.93
C ASP A 105 -1.80 9.50 8.62
N CYS A 106 -1.68 10.66 7.96
CA CYS A 106 -2.29 10.89 6.64
C CYS A 106 -1.65 10.00 5.56
N ALA A 107 -0.32 9.84 5.57
CA ALA A 107 0.38 8.96 4.62
C ALA A 107 -0.02 7.48 4.81
N VAL A 108 -0.06 7.02 6.06
CA VAL A 108 -0.52 5.67 6.41
C VAL A 108 -1.99 5.48 6.02
N PHE A 109 -2.88 6.39 6.44
CA PHE A 109 -4.30 6.31 6.13
C PHE A 109 -4.58 6.32 4.63
N GLY A 110 -3.87 7.16 3.87
CA GLY A 110 -3.99 7.21 2.42
C GLY A 110 -3.78 5.85 1.78
N GLN A 111 -2.73 5.14 2.19
CA GLN A 111 -2.41 3.81 1.68
C GLN A 111 -3.38 2.72 2.20
N LEU A 112 -3.75 2.75 3.49
CA LEU A 112 -4.73 1.81 4.05
C LEU A 112 -6.11 1.95 3.40
N SER A 113 -6.52 3.19 3.08
CA SER A 113 -7.80 3.46 2.42
C SER A 113 -7.91 2.76 1.07
N GLN A 114 -6.79 2.60 0.37
CA GLN A 114 -6.73 1.92 -0.91
C GLN A 114 -6.98 0.42 -0.73
N PHE A 115 -6.37 -0.19 0.28
CA PHE A 115 -6.55 -1.61 0.60
C PHE A 115 -7.95 -1.92 1.15
N CYS A 116 -8.50 -1.10 2.04
CA CYS A 116 -9.79 -1.36 2.67
C CYS A 116 -11.00 -1.11 1.77
N TRP A 117 -10.94 -0.12 0.88
CA TRP A 117 -12.14 0.36 0.18
C TRP A 117 -12.04 0.36 -1.35
N HIS A 118 -10.83 0.42 -1.91
CA HIS A 118 -10.65 0.58 -3.35
C HIS A 118 -10.16 -0.70 -4.04
N MET A 119 -9.84 -1.74 -3.28
CA MET A 119 -9.29 -3.00 -3.77
C MET A 119 -9.92 -4.24 -3.13
N PRO A 120 -11.26 -4.37 -3.21
CA PRO A 120 -11.94 -5.52 -2.64
C PRO A 120 -11.47 -6.84 -3.28
N GLY A 121 -11.34 -7.88 -2.48
CA GLY A 121 -10.89 -9.22 -2.86
C GLY A 121 -9.39 -9.37 -3.12
N LEU A 122 -8.57 -8.33 -2.87
CA LEU A 122 -7.12 -8.43 -2.96
C LEU A 122 -6.48 -8.73 -1.60
N TYR A 123 -5.26 -9.28 -1.63
CA TYR A 123 -4.55 -9.73 -0.42
C TYR A 123 -4.41 -8.63 0.64
N GLY A 124 -4.22 -7.37 0.22
CA GLY A 124 -4.13 -6.23 1.14
C GLY A 124 -5.39 -6.02 1.99
N GLU A 125 -6.59 -6.25 1.43
CA GLU A 125 -7.85 -6.19 2.17
C GLU A 125 -7.91 -7.32 3.22
N THR A 126 -7.58 -8.55 2.81
CA THR A 126 -7.53 -9.72 3.71
C THR A 126 -6.57 -9.49 4.88
N LEU A 127 -5.37 -8.95 4.62
CA LEU A 127 -4.39 -8.65 5.66
C LEU A 127 -4.92 -7.69 6.72
N ILE A 128 -5.61 -6.62 6.30
CA ILE A 128 -6.13 -5.61 7.22
C ILE A 128 -7.30 -6.17 8.03
N HIS A 129 -8.23 -6.90 7.40
CA HIS A 129 -9.41 -7.39 8.12
C HIS A 129 -9.13 -8.60 9.01
N GLU A 130 -8.25 -9.51 8.60
CA GLU A 130 -8.04 -10.77 9.32
C GLU A 130 -6.84 -10.72 10.27
N LYS A 131 -5.76 -10.04 9.89
CA LYS A 131 -4.47 -10.14 10.60
C LYS A 131 -4.11 -8.88 11.38
N TYR A 132 -4.42 -7.72 10.84
CA TYR A 132 -4.10 -6.43 11.45
C TYR A 132 -5.34 -5.55 11.51
N PRO A 133 -6.35 -5.89 12.33
CA PRO A 133 -7.51 -5.02 12.51
C PRO A 133 -7.02 -3.72 13.16
N ILE A 134 -6.99 -2.65 12.36
CA ILE A 134 -6.58 -1.30 12.75
C ILE A 134 -7.81 -0.44 12.97
#